data_AF-A0A967WN65-F1
#
_entry.id   AF-A0A967WN65-F1
#
_cell.length_a   1.000
_cell.length_b   1.000
_cell.length_c   1.000
_cell.angle_alpha   90.00
_cell.angle_beta   90.00
_cell.angle_gamma   90.00
#
_symmetry.space_group_name_H-M   'P 1'
#
loop_
_entity.id
_entity.type
_entity.pdbx_description
1 polymer ?
#
loop_
_entity_poly.entity_id
_entity_poly.type
_entity_poly.pdbx_seq_one_letter_code
_entity_poly.pdbx_strand_id
1 'polypeptide(L)' 'MLLDVKDLKVSYGNIEALHGISFSVDEGEIVTLIGAN' A
#
# COMPACT_ATOMS: atom_id res chain seq x y z
N MET A 1 12.61 8.79 -6.81
CA MET A 1 11.92 7.96 -5.82
C MET A 1 11.60 8.76 -4.57
N LEU A 2 10.33 9.15 -4.42
CA LEU A 2 9.80 9.93 -3.30
C LEU A 2 9.31 9.00 -2.17
N LEU A 3 8.70 7.87 -2.53
CA LEU A 3 8.19 6.85 -1.61
C LEU A 3 8.51 5.45 -2.13
N ASP A 4 8.93 4.55 -1.24
CA ASP A 4 9.15 3.13 -1.51
C ASP A 4 8.57 2.31 -0.36
N VAL A 5 7.58 1.48 -0.65
CA VAL A 5 6.88 0.61 0.31
C VAL A 5 7.09 -0.83 -0.12
N LYS A 6 7.55 -1.66 0.82
CA LYS A 6 7.82 -3.09 0.59
C LYS A 6 7.11 -3.94 1.61
N ASP A 7 6.43 -4.98 1.12
CA ASP A 7 5.74 -6.02 1.90
C ASP A 7 4.88 -5.46 3.04
N LEU A 8 4.10 -4.40 2.77
CA LEU A 8 3.21 -3.79 3.75
C LEU A 8 2.10 -4.77 4.13
N LYS A 9 2.11 -5.17 5.39
CA LYS A 9 1.13 -6.03 6.03
C LYS A 9 0.46 -5.28 7.17
N VAL A 10 -0.86 -5.36 7.25
CA VAL A 10 -1.64 -4.69 8.29
C VAL A 10 -2.71 -5.64 8.78
N SER A 11 -2.83 -5.77 10.11
CA SER A 11 -3.86 -6.59 10.75
C SER A 11 -4.63 -5.80 11.80
N TYR A 12 -5.94 -6.01 11.84
CA TYR A 12 -6.84 -5.51 12.88
C TYR A 12 -7.38 -6.69 13.68
N GLY A 13 -6.79 -6.94 14.85
CA GLY A 13 -7.07 -8.13 15.63
C GLY A 13 -6.73 -9.40 14.86
N ASN A 14 -7.73 -10.26 14.64
CA ASN A 14 -7.57 -11.53 13.93
C ASN A 14 -7.73 -11.40 12.40
N ILE A 15 -8.00 -10.20 11.87
CA ILE A 15 -8.21 -9.98 10.43
C ILE A 15 -6.95 -9.34 9.85
N GLU A 16 -6.36 -9.96 8.83
CA GLU A 16 -5.34 -9.34 8.00
C GLU A 16 -6.04 -8.48 6.93
N ALA A 17 -5.84 -7.16 7.00
CA ALA A 17 -6.46 -6.19 6.11
C ALA A 17 -5.61 -5.88 4.87
N LEU A 18 -4.28 -5.98 4.98
CA LEU A 18 -3.36 -5.88 3.85
C LEU A 18 -2.45 -7.10 3.83
N HIS A 19 -2.49 -7.87 2.75
CA HIS A 19 -1.79 -9.16 2.60
C HIS A 19 -0.41 -9.01 1.91
N GLY A 20 0.41 -8.06 2.34
CA GLY A 20 1.74 -7.85 1.78
C GLY A 20 1.72 -7.15 0.42
N ILE A 21 1.60 -5.83 0.43
CA ILE A 21 1.64 -5.00 -0.78
C ILE A 21 2.97 -4.25 -0.90
N SER A 22 3.50 -4.13 -2.11
CA SER A 22 4.70 -3.34 -2.39
C SER A 22 4.40 -2.37 -3.53
N PHE A 23 4.79 -1.11 -3.36
CA PHE A 23 4.65 -0.07 -4.38
C PHE A 23 5.65 1.06 -4.14
N SER A 24 5.97 1.79 -5.20
CA SER A 24 6.80 2.98 -5.16
C SER A 24 6.04 4.16 -5.77
N VAL A 25 6.40 5.37 -5.37
CA VAL A 25 5.92 6.61 -5.99
C VAL A 25 7.12 7.48 -6.30
N ASP A 26 7.23 7.88 -7.56
CA ASP A 26 8.27 8.78 -8.02
C ASP A 26 7.88 10.25 -7.83
N GLU A 27 8.89 11.13 -7.91
CA GLU A 27 8.68 12.56 -7.74
C GLU A 27 7.86 13.11 -8.93
N GLY A 28 6.75 13.78 -8.63
CA GLY A 28 5.81 14.29 -9.63
C GLY A 28 4.80 13.26 -10.15
N GLU A 29 4.84 12.01 -9.68
CA GLU A 29 3.88 10.97 -10.04
C GLU A 29 2.57 11.12 -9.24
N ILE A 30 1.42 10.96 -9.92
CA ILE A 30 0.09 10.97 -9.31
C ILE A 30 -0.44 9.53 -9.28
N VAL A 31 -0.63 9.00 -8.08
CA VAL A 31 -1.15 7.65 -7.83
C VAL A 31 -2.45 7.74 -7.03
N THR A 32 -3.42 6.86 -7.33
CA THR A 32 -4.67 6.73 -6.58
C THR A 32 -4.93 5.28 -6.21
N LEU A 33 -5.66 5.07 -5.11
CA LEU A 33 -6.07 3.76 -4.63
C LEU A 33 -7.58 3.63 -4.81
N ILE A 34 -8.01 2.52 -5.41
CA ILE A 34 -9.42 2.16 -5.60
C ILE A 34 -9.69 0.81 -4.93
N GLY A 35 -10.89 0.65 -4.37
CA GLY A 35 -11.27 -0.57 -3.65
C GLY A 35 -12.79 -0.72 -3.54
N ALA A 36 -13.24 -1.95 -3.30
CA ALA A 36 -14.61 -2.23 -2.92
C ALA A 36 -14.93 -1.67 -1.52
N ASN A 37 -16.20 -1.42 -1.24
CA ASN A 37 -16.69 -0.95 0.07
C ASN A 37 -17.05 -2.13 0.98
#